data_AF-A0A378YDQ3-F1
#
_entry.id   AF-A0A378YDQ3-F1
#
_cell.length_a   1.000
_cell.length_b   1.000
_cell.length_c   1.000
_cell.angle_alpha   90.00
_cell.angle_beta   90.00
_cell.angle_gamma   90.00
#
_symmetry.space_group_name_H-M   'P 1'
#
loop_
_entity.id
_entity.type
_entity.pdbx_description
1 polymer ?
#
loop_
_entity_poly.entity_id
_entity_poly.type
_entity_poly.pdbx_seq_one_letter_code
_entity_poly.pdbx_strand_id
1 'polypeptide(L)'
;MTTANPSANFSDAAYRPGKIRNRVLWTLQIVLGLFFIIASGGPKLVIPNTLMDNAPENLTIPLGLLIFIGVVEVAGGIGLMVPRLSALAAAGLSVLTVLAAGTQAFIADAPEMSIFPLVLAAIFAWIAYERRATITDLRKSLSR
;
A
#
# COMPACT_ATOMS: atom_id res chain seq x y z
N MET A 1 59.66 31.07 -6.42
CA MET A 1 59.17 30.44 -5.18
C MET A 1 57.68 30.24 -5.37
N THR A 2 57.26 29.06 -5.81
CA THR A 2 55.89 28.77 -6.28
C THR A 2 55.21 27.89 -5.25
N THR A 3 54.26 28.44 -4.49
CA THR A 3 53.46 27.67 -3.53
C THR A 3 52.20 27.16 -4.23
N ALA A 4 52.18 25.87 -4.61
CA ALA A 4 50.96 25.20 -5.04
C ALA A 4 50.13 24.85 -3.80
N ASN A 5 48.92 25.39 -3.71
CA ASN A 5 47.96 25.06 -2.66
C ASN A 5 47.13 23.84 -3.12
N PRO A 6 47.22 22.67 -2.46
CA PRO A 6 46.37 21.54 -2.84
C PRO A 6 44.99 21.76 -2.23
N SER A 7 44.07 22.34 -3.00
CA SER A 7 42.65 22.27 -2.67
C SER A 7 42.20 20.82 -2.87
N ALA A 8 42.16 20.07 -1.76
CA ALA A 8 41.54 18.75 -1.73
C ALA A 8 40.06 18.91 -2.14
N ASN A 9 39.73 18.47 -3.35
CA ASN A 9 38.36 18.29 -3.78
C ASN A 9 37.78 17.11 -3.00
N PHE A 10 37.24 17.40 -1.81
CA PHE A 10 36.30 16.50 -1.19
C PHE A 10 35.07 16.48 -2.09
N SER A 11 34.97 15.43 -2.92
CA SER A 11 33.73 15.07 -3.57
C SER A 11 32.74 14.72 -2.48
N ASP A 12 32.02 15.72 -1.98
CA ASP A 12 30.72 15.51 -1.36
C ASP A 12 29.93 14.65 -2.33
N ALA A 13 29.83 13.36 -2.01
CA ALA A 13 28.98 12.41 -2.69
C ALA A 13 27.55 12.91 -2.44
N ALA A 14 27.11 13.87 -3.26
CA ALA A 14 25.83 14.53 -3.15
C ALA A 14 24.76 13.44 -3.04
N TYR A 15 24.22 13.29 -1.84
CA TYR A 15 23.05 12.48 -1.57
C TYR A 15 22.02 12.87 -2.63
N ARG A 16 21.63 11.92 -3.49
CA ARG A 16 20.62 12.12 -4.54
C ARG A 16 19.27 11.64 -3.99
N PRO A 17 18.56 12.47 -3.20
CA PRO A 17 17.35 12.06 -2.45
C PRO A 17 16.26 11.43 -3.34
N GLY A 18 16.24 11.75 -4.64
CA GLY A 18 15.26 11.19 -5.58
C GLY A 18 15.41 9.70 -5.87
N LYS A 19 16.64 9.14 -5.91
CA LYS A 19 16.84 7.74 -6.33
C LYS A 19 16.56 6.73 -5.20
N ILE A 20 17.01 7.03 -3.98
CA ILE A 20 16.85 6.15 -2.82
C ILE A 20 15.37 6.08 -2.43
N ARG A 21 14.70 7.24 -2.31
CA ARG A 21 13.27 7.29 -1.99
C ARG A 21 12.43 6.52 -3.01
N ASN A 22 12.71 6.68 -4.30
CA ASN A 22 12.00 5.94 -5.35
C ASN A 22 12.20 4.42 -5.21
N ARG A 23 13.43 3.97 -4.90
CA ARG A 23 13.71 2.55 -4.68
C ARG A 23 12.94 2.01 -3.48
N VAL A 24 12.96 2.72 -2.34
CA VAL A 24 12.21 2.35 -1.13
C VAL A 24 10.71 2.24 -1.43
N LEU A 25 10.13 3.25 -2.09
CA LEU A 25 8.71 3.23 -2.46
C LEU A 25 8.37 2.05 -3.38
N TRP A 26 9.23 1.72 -4.33
CA TRP A 26 9.02 0.57 -5.22
C TRP A 26 9.11 -0.77 -4.50
N THR A 27 10.13 -0.95 -3.67
CA THR A 27 10.25 -2.18 -2.85
C THR A 27 9.03 -2.35 -1.96
N LEU A 28 8.60 -1.27 -1.28
CA LEU A 28 7.44 -1.29 -0.41
C LEU A 28 6.15 -1.61 -1.18
N GLN A 29 5.95 -1.01 -2.35
CA GLN A 29 4.79 -1.29 -3.21
C GLN A 29 4.74 -2.72 -3.71
N ILE A 30 5.89 -3.30 -4.09
CA ILE A 30 5.96 -4.68 -4.55
C ILE A 30 5.64 -5.63 -3.39
N VAL A 31 6.27 -5.43 -2.23
CA VAL A 31 6.05 -6.30 -1.05
C VAL A 31 4.60 -6.21 -0.57
N LEU A 32 4.08 -5.00 -0.38
CA LEU A 32 2.70 -4.81 0.06
C LEU A 32 1.69 -5.24 -1.01
N GLY A 33 1.99 -5.00 -2.29
CA GLY A 33 1.14 -5.45 -3.40
C GLY A 33 1.01 -6.97 -3.44
N LEU A 34 2.14 -7.68 -3.33
CA LEU A 34 2.14 -9.14 -3.25
C LEU A 34 1.45 -9.66 -1.98
N PHE A 35 1.63 -9.00 -0.85
CA PHE A 35 0.91 -9.33 0.38
C PHE A 35 -0.62 -9.24 0.17
N PHE A 36 -1.11 -8.14 -0.40
CA PHE A 36 -2.55 -7.98 -0.66
C PHE A 36 -3.09 -8.96 -1.71
N ILE A 37 -2.29 -9.33 -2.70
CA ILE A 37 -2.70 -10.31 -3.71
C ILE A 37 -2.74 -11.73 -3.14
N ILE A 38 -1.67 -12.16 -2.46
CA ILE A 38 -1.45 -13.56 -2.13
C ILE A 38 -1.93 -13.90 -0.71
N ALA A 39 -1.63 -13.04 0.25
CA ALA A 39 -1.87 -13.33 1.67
C ALA A 39 -3.20 -12.76 2.19
N SER A 40 -3.72 -11.68 1.58
CA SER A 40 -4.98 -11.05 2.04
C SER A 40 -6.16 -11.32 1.11
N GLY A 41 -6.13 -10.79 -0.12
CA GLY A 41 -7.26 -10.81 -1.05
C GLY A 41 -7.43 -12.15 -1.77
N GLY A 42 -6.33 -12.81 -2.15
CA GLY A 42 -6.36 -14.12 -2.82
C GLY A 42 -7.18 -15.18 -2.08
N PRO A 43 -6.95 -15.42 -0.77
CA PRO A 43 -7.74 -16.37 0.01
C PRO A 43 -9.24 -16.05 0.02
N LYS A 44 -9.61 -14.76 0.06
CA LYS A 44 -11.02 -14.30 0.01
C LYS A 44 -11.71 -14.63 -1.31
N LEU A 45 -10.95 -14.86 -2.38
CA LEU A 45 -11.49 -15.21 -3.70
C LEU A 45 -11.41 -16.72 -3.99
N VAL A 46 -10.39 -17.40 -3.48
CA VAL A 46 -10.14 -18.82 -3.78
C VAL A 46 -10.86 -19.73 -2.80
N ILE A 47 -10.90 -19.35 -1.52
CA ILE A 47 -11.46 -20.17 -0.44
C ILE A 47 -12.40 -19.36 0.49
N PRO A 48 -13.40 -18.64 -0.06
CA PRO A 48 -14.26 -17.77 0.76
C PRO A 48 -15.07 -18.55 1.81
N ASN A 49 -15.56 -19.75 1.49
CA ASN A 49 -16.38 -20.54 2.40
C ASN A 49 -15.59 -20.97 3.64
N THR A 50 -14.35 -21.42 3.48
CA THR A 50 -13.52 -21.81 4.63
C THR A 50 -13.19 -20.61 5.52
N LEU A 51 -13.03 -19.41 4.96
CA LEU A 51 -12.81 -18.20 5.76
C LEU A 51 -14.06 -17.80 6.56
N MET A 52 -15.26 -18.02 6.00
CA MET A 52 -16.51 -17.79 6.72
C MET A 52 -16.69 -18.78 7.87
N ASP A 53 -16.34 -20.05 7.66
CA ASP A 53 -16.46 -21.09 8.70
C ASP A 53 -15.48 -20.86 9.87
N ASN A 54 -14.37 -20.17 9.62
CA ASN A 54 -13.35 -19.83 10.62
C ASN A 54 -13.43 -18.36 11.08
N ALA A 55 -14.49 -17.64 10.73
CA ALA A 55 -14.67 -16.26 11.15
C ALA A 55 -14.92 -16.18 12.67
N PRO A 56 -14.51 -15.08 13.35
CA PRO A 56 -14.86 -14.86 14.75
C PRO A 56 -16.37 -14.96 14.97
N GLU A 57 -16.80 -15.55 16.08
CA GLU A 57 -18.23 -15.76 16.39
C GLU A 57 -19.04 -14.45 16.36
N ASN A 58 -18.41 -13.33 16.73
CA ASN A 58 -19.02 -11.99 16.75
C ASN A 58 -19.01 -11.30 15.36
N LEU A 59 -18.38 -11.90 14.36
CA LEU A 59 -18.17 -11.27 13.05
C LEU A 59 -18.83 -12.09 11.93
N THR A 60 -20.07 -11.74 11.61
CA THR A 60 -20.76 -12.27 10.41
C THR A 60 -20.59 -11.32 9.24
N ILE A 61 -19.73 -11.69 8.27
CA ILE A 61 -19.58 -10.94 7.01
C ILE A 61 -20.37 -11.67 5.91
N PRO A 62 -21.28 -11.00 5.18
CA PRO A 62 -21.94 -11.60 4.02
C PRO A 62 -20.93 -12.05 2.96
N LEU A 63 -21.12 -13.24 2.39
CA LEU A 63 -20.22 -13.83 1.37
C LEU A 63 -19.92 -12.84 0.23
N GLY A 64 -20.94 -12.14 -0.28
CA GLY A 64 -20.77 -11.17 -1.35
C GLY A 64 -19.84 -10.00 -0.96
N LEU A 65 -19.92 -9.54 0.30
CA LEU A 65 -19.03 -8.49 0.80
C LEU A 65 -17.60 -9.03 0.98
N LEU A 66 -17.44 -10.27 1.46
CA LEU A 66 -16.12 -10.89 1.59
C LEU A 66 -15.41 -11.00 0.23
N ILE A 67 -16.12 -11.47 -0.80
CA ILE A 67 -15.60 -11.56 -2.16
C ILE A 67 -15.28 -10.17 -2.71
N PHE A 68 -16.17 -9.19 -2.51
CA PHE A 68 -15.93 -7.81 -2.93
C PHE A 68 -14.65 -7.23 -2.32
N ILE A 69 -14.45 -7.40 -1.01
CA ILE A 69 -13.21 -6.98 -0.33
C ILE A 69 -12.00 -7.67 -0.98
N GLY A 70 -12.08 -8.99 -1.21
CA GLY A 70 -11.02 -9.74 -1.89
C GLY A 70 -10.67 -9.18 -3.28
N VAL A 71 -11.66 -8.83 -4.08
CA VAL A 71 -11.46 -8.22 -5.40
C VAL A 71 -10.77 -6.86 -5.28
N VAL A 72 -11.23 -6.01 -4.35
CA VAL A 72 -10.66 -4.67 -4.14
C VAL A 72 -9.21 -4.77 -3.65
N GLU A 73 -8.91 -5.70 -2.75
CA GLU A 73 -7.56 -5.95 -2.26
C GLU A 73 -6.60 -6.41 -3.35
N VAL A 74 -7.01 -7.39 -4.17
CA VAL A 74 -6.19 -7.88 -5.28
C VAL A 74 -6.00 -6.76 -6.32
N ALA A 75 -7.06 -6.03 -6.66
CA ALA A 75 -6.97 -4.91 -7.60
C ALA A 75 -6.07 -3.79 -7.08
N GLY A 76 -6.16 -3.47 -5.79
CA GLY A 76 -5.27 -2.51 -5.13
C GLY A 76 -3.82 -2.98 -5.11
N GLY A 77 -3.57 -4.25 -4.81
CA GLY A 77 -2.25 -4.84 -4.82
C GLY A 77 -1.59 -4.79 -6.20
N ILE A 78 -2.35 -5.11 -7.25
CA ILE A 78 -1.90 -4.95 -8.65
C ILE A 78 -1.67 -3.46 -8.96
N GLY A 79 -2.60 -2.59 -8.56
CA GLY A 79 -2.54 -1.15 -8.80
C GLY A 79 -1.31 -0.48 -8.18
N LEU A 80 -0.81 -0.96 -7.03
CA LEU A 80 0.43 -0.48 -6.43
C LEU A 80 1.65 -0.68 -7.34
N MET A 81 1.64 -1.77 -8.11
CA MET A 81 2.73 -2.15 -9.03
C MET A 81 2.62 -1.45 -10.39
N VAL A 82 1.50 -0.76 -10.65
CA VAL A 82 1.30 0.04 -11.87
C VAL A 82 1.65 1.50 -11.58
N PRO A 83 2.73 2.07 -12.15
CA PRO A 83 3.22 3.39 -11.78
C PRO A 83 2.17 4.50 -11.83
N ARG A 84 1.27 4.45 -12.84
CA ARG A 84 0.21 5.45 -13.05
C ARG A 84 -0.93 5.33 -12.05
N LEU A 85 -1.19 4.13 -11.53
CA LEU A 85 -2.29 3.84 -10.60
C LEU A 85 -1.84 3.81 -9.14
N SER A 86 -0.54 3.74 -8.88
CA SER A 86 0.05 3.54 -7.55
C SER A 86 -0.53 4.44 -6.45
N ALA A 87 -0.71 5.74 -6.74
CA ALA A 87 -1.28 6.67 -5.77
C ALA A 87 -2.76 6.40 -5.46
N LEU A 88 -3.57 6.10 -6.48
CA LEU A 88 -4.99 5.78 -6.30
C LEU A 88 -5.17 4.42 -5.62
N ALA A 89 -4.35 3.44 -5.99
CA ALA A 89 -4.35 2.12 -5.39
C ALA A 89 -3.96 2.19 -3.91
N ALA A 90 -2.92 2.94 -3.57
CA ALA A 90 -2.52 3.19 -2.19
C ALA A 90 -3.64 3.90 -1.40
N ALA A 91 -4.27 4.93 -1.97
CA ALA A 91 -5.39 5.60 -1.30
C ALA A 91 -6.57 4.64 -1.05
N GLY A 92 -6.94 3.81 -2.02
CA GLY A 92 -8.00 2.81 -1.87
C GLY A 92 -7.68 1.75 -0.81
N LEU A 93 -6.46 1.21 -0.83
CA LEU A 93 -6.01 0.24 0.19
C LEU A 93 -5.90 0.88 1.58
N SER A 94 -5.54 2.16 1.67
CA SER A 94 -5.56 2.90 2.94
C SER A 94 -6.98 2.96 3.51
N VAL A 95 -7.98 3.31 2.70
CA VAL A 95 -9.38 3.34 3.16
C VAL A 95 -9.85 1.94 3.55
N LEU A 96 -9.56 0.93 2.72
CA LEU A 96 -9.96 -0.46 2.99
C LEU A 96 -9.39 -0.96 4.31
N THR A 97 -8.10 -0.68 4.58
CA THR A 97 -7.45 -1.11 5.83
C THR A 97 -7.97 -0.35 7.05
N VAL A 98 -8.33 0.95 6.93
CA VAL A 98 -9.04 1.66 8.00
C VAL A 98 -10.40 1.02 8.30
N LEU A 99 -11.16 0.66 7.26
CA LEU A 99 -12.44 -0.03 7.44
C LEU A 99 -12.25 -1.39 8.11
N ALA A 100 -11.24 -2.18 7.68
CA ALA A 100 -10.92 -3.46 8.29
C ALA A 100 -10.49 -3.31 9.78
N ALA A 101 -9.75 -2.25 10.11
CA ALA A 101 -9.41 -1.93 11.49
C ALA A 101 -10.66 -1.57 12.32
N GLY A 102 -11.57 -0.78 11.76
CA GLY A 102 -12.84 -0.43 12.40
C GLY A 102 -13.71 -1.67 12.65
N THR A 103 -13.84 -2.55 11.66
CA THR A 103 -14.57 -3.82 11.82
C THR A 103 -13.99 -4.65 12.96
N GLN A 104 -12.66 -4.76 13.05
CA GLN A 104 -12.04 -5.53 14.13
C GLN A 104 -12.23 -4.89 15.50
N ALA A 105 -12.11 -3.56 15.60
CA ALA A 105 -12.22 -2.86 16.87
C ALA A 105 -13.65 -2.76 17.41
N PHE A 106 -14.64 -2.61 16.53
CA PHE A 106 -16.00 -2.23 16.90
C PHE A 106 -17.06 -3.29 16.59
N ILE A 107 -16.76 -4.28 15.74
CA ILE A 107 -17.71 -5.32 15.34
C ILE A 107 -17.23 -6.70 15.82
N ALA A 108 -15.94 -7.00 15.64
CA ALA A 108 -15.37 -8.29 16.03
C ALA A 108 -14.88 -8.34 17.49
N ASP A 109 -15.02 -7.26 18.26
CA ASP A 109 -14.50 -7.11 19.64
C ASP A 109 -13.01 -7.49 19.80
N ALA A 110 -12.21 -7.27 18.74
CA ALA A 110 -10.81 -7.64 18.67
C ALA A 110 -9.93 -6.40 18.37
N PRO A 111 -9.90 -5.38 19.24
CA PRO A 111 -9.19 -4.12 18.99
C PRO A 111 -7.68 -4.28 18.82
N GLU A 112 -7.09 -5.30 19.44
CA GLU A 112 -5.67 -5.63 19.27
C GLU A 112 -5.34 -5.99 17.82
N MET A 113 -6.27 -6.64 17.12
CA MET A 113 -6.11 -7.05 15.72
C MET A 113 -6.23 -5.87 14.75
N SER A 114 -6.73 -4.71 15.20
CA SER A 114 -6.82 -3.46 14.41
C SER A 114 -5.48 -2.75 14.25
N ILE A 115 -4.46 -3.07 15.05
CA ILE A 115 -3.15 -2.39 15.00
C ILE A 115 -2.49 -2.61 13.64
N PHE A 116 -2.44 -3.86 13.19
CA PHE A 116 -1.81 -4.22 11.91
C PHE A 116 -2.40 -3.47 10.70
N PRO A 117 -3.73 -3.48 10.46
CA PRO A 117 -4.31 -2.73 9.36
C PRO A 117 -4.18 -1.21 9.52
N LEU A 118 -4.14 -0.66 10.75
CA LEU A 118 -3.87 0.78 10.94
C LEU A 118 -2.44 1.15 10.53
N VAL A 119 -1.45 0.31 10.83
CA VAL A 119 -0.08 0.49 10.35
C VAL A 119 -0.04 0.47 8.83
N LEU A 120 -0.73 -0.49 8.20
CA LEU A 120 -0.84 -0.53 6.74
C LEU A 120 -1.51 0.72 6.18
N ALA A 121 -2.59 1.20 6.80
CA ALA A 121 -3.28 2.42 6.39
C ALA A 121 -2.33 3.62 6.39
N ALA A 122 -1.55 3.80 7.45
CA ALA A 122 -0.57 4.89 7.55
C ALA A 122 0.50 4.79 6.44
N ILE A 123 1.02 3.59 6.21
CA ILE A 123 2.00 3.33 5.15
C ILE A 123 1.40 3.63 3.76
N PHE A 124 0.17 3.22 3.50
CA PHE A 124 -0.49 3.47 2.23
C PHE A 124 -0.83 4.95 2.03
N ALA A 125 -1.30 5.64 3.06
CA ALA A 125 -1.51 7.09 3.03
C ALA A 125 -0.20 7.82 2.68
N TRP A 126 0.92 7.39 3.27
CA TRP A 126 2.24 7.90 2.93
C TRP A 126 2.63 7.63 1.47
N ILE A 127 2.45 6.40 0.97
CA ILE A 127 2.72 6.06 -0.43
C ILE A 127 1.86 6.90 -1.37
N ALA A 128 0.57 7.07 -1.07
CA ALA A 128 -0.35 7.88 -1.86
C ALA A 128 0.11 9.35 -1.92
N TYR A 129 0.55 9.90 -0.77
CA TYR A 129 1.10 11.24 -0.69
C TYR A 129 2.36 11.41 -1.55
N GLU A 130 3.32 10.48 -1.47
CA GLU A 130 4.57 10.53 -2.24
C GLU A 130 4.34 10.32 -3.74
N ARG A 131 3.37 9.50 -4.13
CA ARG A 131 3.05 9.19 -5.54
C ARG A 131 2.00 10.12 -6.13
N ARG A 132 1.46 11.12 -5.41
CA ARG A 132 0.36 11.99 -5.89
C ARG A 132 0.57 12.61 -7.28
N ALA A 133 1.81 12.85 -7.67
CA ALA A 133 2.15 13.35 -9.01
C ALA A 133 1.66 12.42 -10.14
N THR A 134 1.61 11.10 -9.91
CA THR A 134 1.14 10.12 -10.91
C THR A 134 -0.35 10.28 -11.24
N ILE A 135 -1.15 10.86 -10.33
CA ILE A 135 -2.57 11.16 -10.57
C ILE A 135 -2.71 12.25 -11.63
N THR A 136 -1.86 13.28 -11.56
CA THR A 136 -1.84 14.36 -12.55
C THR A 136 -1.43 13.84 -13.93
N ASP A 137 -0.46 12.93 -13.98
CA ASP A 137 -0.02 12.30 -15.22
C ASP A 137 -1.10 11.40 -15.84
N LEU A 138 -1.81 10.63 -15.01
CA LEU A 138 -2.94 9.83 -15.46
C LEU A 138 -4.06 10.71 -16.05
N ARG A 139 -4.43 11.80 -15.35
CA ARG A 139 -5.44 12.75 -15.84
C ARG A 139 -5.07 13.34 -17.20
N LYS A 140 -3.80 13.73 -17.40
CA LYS A 140 -3.31 14.26 -18.69
C LYS A 140 -3.38 13.23 -19.82
N SER A 141 -3.21 11.94 -19.51
CA SER A 141 -3.32 10.87 -20.51
C SER A 141 -4.75 10.60 -20.96
N LEU A 142 -5.74 10.87 -20.10
CA LEU A 142 -7.16 10.66 -20.39
C LEU A 142 -7.82 11.88 -21.07
N SER A 143 -7.16 13.04 -21.02
CA SER A 143 -7.64 14.29 -21.64
C SER A 143 -7.04 14.54 -23.04
N ARG A 144 -6.46 13.51 -23.67
CA ARG A 144 -5.95 13.53 -25.06
C ARG A 144 -6.84 12.65 -25.92
#